data_AF-A0A855UBW2-F1
#
_entry.id   AF-A0A855UBW2-F1
#
_cell.length_a   1.000
_cell.length_b   1.000
_cell.length_c   1.000
_cell.angle_alpha   90.00
_cell.angle_beta   90.00
_cell.angle_gamma   90.00
#
_symmetry.space_group_name_H-M   'P 1'
#
loop_
_entity.id
_entity.type
_entity.pdbx_description
1 polymer ?
#
loop_
_entity_poly.entity_id
_entity_poly.type
_entity_poly.pdbx_seq_one_letter_code
_entity_poly.pdbx_strand_id
1 'polypeptide(L)' 'MKDLSREEVLTYLENNVVDKQGAAKITGQSLNAFTQSVKLKAIKPYFEIKHVNGERPTVRLYHVDDLKEYAKNKRR' A
#
# COMPACT_ATOMS: atom_id res chain seq x y z
N MET A 1 -21.71 14.75 6.65
CA MET A 1 -20.58 13.80 6.72
C MET A 1 -20.33 13.57 8.19
N LYS A 2 -20.31 12.32 8.68
CA LYS A 2 -20.01 12.06 10.09
C LYS A 2 -18.50 12.22 10.27
N ASP A 3 -18.09 13.03 11.23
CA ASP A 3 -16.68 13.11 11.61
C ASP A 3 -16.27 11.79 12.29
N LEU A 4 -15.15 11.22 11.83
CA LEU A 4 -14.58 10.03 12.46
C LEU A 4 -13.76 10.44 13.67
N SER A 5 -13.89 9.70 14.77
CA SER A 5 -12.99 9.86 15.91
C SER A 5 -11.57 9.45 15.52
N ARG A 6 -10.59 9.93 16.28
CA ARG A 6 -9.19 9.56 16.10
C ARG A 6 -9.02 8.04 16.19
N GLU A 7 -9.72 7.40 17.12
CA GLU A 7 -9.73 5.97 17.34
C GLU A 7 -10.33 5.23 16.15
N GLU A 8 -11.47 5.70 15.61
CA GLU A 8 -12.08 5.14 14.40
C GLU A 8 -11.10 5.16 13.21
N VAL A 9 -10.36 6.27 13.04
CA VAL A 9 -9.33 6.39 11.98
C VAL A 9 -8.16 5.44 12.21
N LEU A 10 -7.64 5.35 13.44
CA LEU A 10 -6.52 4.46 13.77
C LEU A 10 -6.91 3.00 13.55
N THR A 11 -8.07 2.58 14.05
CA THR A 11 -8.60 1.22 13.83
C THR A 11 -8.81 0.93 12.35
N TYR A 12 -9.25 1.92 11.56
CA TYR A 12 -9.36 1.74 10.12
C TYR A 12 -8.00 1.46 9.48
N LEU A 13 -6.98 2.27 9.79
CA LEU A 13 -5.65 2.13 9.23
C LEU A 13 -5.00 0.80 9.62
N GLU A 14 -5.09 0.40 10.89
CA GLU A 14 -4.53 -0.86 11.38
C GLU A 14 -5.10 -2.09 10.66
N ASN A 15 -6.39 -2.05 10.32
CA ASN A 15 -7.08 -3.19 9.70
C ASN A 15 -6.97 -3.23 8.17
N ASN A 16 -6.84 -2.07 7.52
CA ASN A 16 -7.02 -1.97 6.07
C ASN A 16 -5.78 -1.49 5.32
N VAL A 17 -4.73 -1.08 6.02
CA VAL A 17 -3.56 -0.47 5.40
C VAL A 17 -2.30 -1.21 5.83
N VAL A 18 -1.45 -1.53 4.85
CA VAL A 18 -0.18 -2.23 5.07
C VAL A 18 0.98 -1.48 4.45
N ASP A 19 2.17 -1.79 4.94
CA ASP A 19 3.43 -1.34 4.37
C ASP A 19 3.82 -2.17 3.13
N LYS A 20 5.01 -1.89 2.59
CA LYS A 20 5.54 -2.62 1.42
C LYS A 20 5.71 -4.12 1.67
N GLN A 21 6.11 -4.53 2.88
CA GLN A 21 6.33 -5.95 3.18
C GLN A 21 5.00 -6.70 3.23
N GLY A 22 4.01 -6.16 3.94
CA GLY A 22 2.65 -6.69 3.97
C GLY A 22 2.03 -6.76 2.58
N ALA A 23 2.22 -5.71 1.76
CA ALA A 23 1.70 -5.66 0.41
C ALA A 23 2.32 -6.73 -0.53
N ALA A 24 3.62 -6.95 -0.44
CA ALA A 24 4.30 -8.01 -1.19
C ALA A 24 3.79 -9.41 -0.78
N LYS A 25 3.57 -9.64 0.52
CA LYS A 25 3.00 -10.89 1.04
C LYS A 25 1.59 -11.12 0.53
N ILE A 26 0.70 -10.12 0.58
CA ILE A 26 -0.69 -10.23 0.11
C ILE A 26 -0.74 -10.55 -1.38
N THR A 27 0.12 -9.91 -2.17
CA THR A 27 0.16 -10.10 -3.63
C THR A 27 0.92 -11.34 -4.08
N GLY A 28 1.53 -12.11 -3.15
CA GLY A 28 2.34 -13.28 -3.47
C GLY A 28 3.60 -12.95 -4.27
N GLN A 29 4.17 -11.76 -4.08
CA GLN A 29 5.32 -11.27 -4.83
C GLN A 29 6.57 -11.20 -3.95
N SER A 30 7.75 -11.37 -4.56
CA SER A 30 8.99 -10.91 -3.93
C SER A 30 8.97 -9.39 -3.78
N LEU A 31 9.74 -8.84 -2.82
CA LEU A 31 9.83 -7.39 -2.61
C LEU A 31 10.28 -6.65 -3.89
N ASN A 32 11.16 -7.26 -4.68
CA ASN A 32 11.64 -6.67 -5.94
C ASN A 32 10.53 -6.66 -7.01
N ALA A 33 9.80 -7.77 -7.19
CA ALA A 33 8.67 -7.84 -8.12
C ALA A 33 7.54 -6.88 -7.73
N PHE A 34 7.26 -6.75 -6.43
CA PHE A 34 6.31 -5.77 -5.92
C PHE A 34 6.76 -4.33 -6.23
N THR A 35 8.04 -4.02 -5.97
CA THR A 35 8.62 -2.69 -6.29
C THR A 35 8.47 -2.37 -7.77
N GLN A 36 8.71 -3.35 -8.64
CA GLN A 36 8.53 -3.18 -10.08
C GLN A 36 7.07 -2.94 -10.45
N SER A 37 6.13 -3.65 -9.82
CA SER A 37 4.68 -3.44 -10.03
C SER A 37 4.25 -2.02 -9.66
N VAL A 38 4.79 -1.47 -8.57
CA VAL A 38 4.56 -0.08 -8.17
C VAL A 38 5.19 0.90 -9.16
N LYS A 39 6.43 0.65 -9.60
CA LYS A 39 7.12 1.49 -10.60
C LYS A 39 6.38 1.54 -11.93
N LEU A 40 5.83 0.40 -12.36
CA LEU A 40 5.01 0.28 -13.56
C LEU A 40 3.58 0.78 -13.39
N LYS A 41 3.23 1.33 -12.22
CA LYS A 41 1.88 1.83 -11.86
C LYS A 41 0.78 0.77 -11.91
N ALA A 42 1.15 -0.51 -11.90
CA ALA A 42 0.20 -1.62 -11.81
C ALA A 42 -0.39 -1.75 -10.40
N ILE A 43 0.37 -1.31 -9.39
CA ILE A 43 -0.10 -1.10 -8.02
C ILE A 43 0.15 0.37 -7.67
N LYS A 44 -0.86 1.06 -7.15
CA LYS A 44 -0.74 2.44 -6.70
C LYS A 44 -0.70 2.48 -5.16
N PRO A 45 0.17 3.30 -4.54
CA PRO A 45 0.09 3.53 -3.11
C PRO A 45 -1.26 4.18 -2.75
N TYR A 46 -1.86 3.73 -1.66
CA TYR A 46 -3.04 4.35 -1.07
C TYR A 46 -2.68 5.69 -0.41
N PHE A 47 -1.50 5.72 0.22
CA PHE A 47 -0.95 6.92 0.83
C PHE A 47 0.56 6.96 0.61
N GLU A 48 1.11 8.14 0.33
CA GLU A 48 2.52 8.35 0.03
C GLU A 48 3.03 9.64 0.67
N ILE A 49 4.09 9.55 1.45
CA ILE A 49 4.85 10.70 1.95
C ILE A 49 6.14 10.80 1.13
N LYS A 50 6.19 11.81 0.26
CA LYS A 50 7.40 12.15 -0.50
C LYS A 50 8.22 13.15 0.29
N HIS A 51 9.48 12.82 0.55
CA HIS A 51 10.44 13.75 1.11
C HIS A 51 11.14 14.51 -0.03
N VAL A 52 11.17 15.84 0.09
CA VAL A 52 11.87 16.71 -0.85
C VAL A 52 13.37 16.42 -0.75
N ASN A 53 14.07 16.46 -1.88
CA ASN A 53 15.52 16.27 -1.99
C ASN A 53 16.09 14.92 -1.49
N GLY A 54 15.25 13.90 -1.28
CA GLY A 54 15.72 12.56 -0.92
C GLY A 54 16.33 12.44 0.47
N GLU A 55 16.10 13.43 1.35
CA GLU A 55 16.62 13.44 2.73
C GLU A 55 16.14 12.23 3.54
N ARG A 56 14.99 11.64 3.18
CA ARG A 56 14.46 10.42 3.77
C ARG A 56 13.80 9.52 2.72
N PRO A 57 13.80 8.19 2.92
CA PRO A 57 13.08 7.27 2.06
C PRO A 57 11.59 7.61 2.00
N THR A 58 10.99 7.53 0.82
CA THR A 58 9.54 7.69 0.63
C THR A 58 8.78 6.63 1.42
N VAL A 59 7.83 7.05 2.24
CA VAL A 59 6.90 6.15 2.92
C VAL A 59 5.71 5.89 2.02
N ARG A 60 5.38 4.62 1.79
CA ARG A 60 4.22 4.19 1.02
C ARG A 60 3.41 3.19 1.80
N LEU A 61 2.12 3.44 1.85
CA LEU A 61 1.13 2.54 2.42
C LEU A 61 0.14 2.10 1.33
N TYR A 62 -0.40 0.91 1.49
CA TYR A 62 -1.23 0.25 0.49
C TYR A 62 -2.50 -0.27 1.12
N HIS A 63 -3.63 -0.07 0.44
CA HIS A 63 -4.92 -0.59 0.89
C HIS A 63 -5.00 -2.09 0.63
N VAL A 64 -5.47 -2.85 1.62
CA VAL A 64 -5.53 -4.31 1.55
C VAL A 64 -6.42 -4.79 0.40
N ASP A 65 -7.55 -4.12 0.15
CA ASP A 65 -8.49 -4.55 -0.89
C ASP A 65 -7.94 -4.34 -2.31
N ASP A 66 -7.27 -3.21 -2.57
CA ASP A 66 -6.60 -2.96 -3.86
C ASP A 66 -5.55 -4.04 -4.16
N LEU A 67 -4.84 -4.48 -3.13
CA LEU A 67 -3.82 -5.53 -3.25
C LEU A 67 -4.44 -6.90 -3.52
N LYS A 68 -5.55 -7.23 -2.86
CA LYS A 68 -6.31 -8.46 -3.12
C LYS A 68 -6.89 -8.46 -4.52
N GLU A 69 -7.43 -7.34 -4.97
CA GLU A 69 -7.95 -7.17 -6.33
C GLU A 69 -6.83 -7.36 -7.37
N TYR A 70 -5.67 -6.71 -7.16
CA TYR A 70 -4.51 -6.92 -8.00
C TYR A 70 -4.09 -8.40 -8.05
N ALA A 71 -4.00 -9.06 -6.89
CA ALA A 71 -3.59 -10.47 -6.81
C ALA A 71 -4.56 -11.40 -7.55
N LYS A 72 -5.87 -11.09 -7.51
CA LYS A 72 -6.91 -11.84 -8.23
C LYS A 72 -6.83 -11.65 -9.74
N ASN A 73 -6.55 -10.43 -10.20
CA ASN A 73 -6.57 -10.07 -11.63
C ASN A 73 -5.23 -10.31 -12.33
N LYS A 74 -4.15 -10.55 -11.57
CA LYS A 74 -2.83 -10.85 -12.12
C LYS A 74 -2.88 -12.17 -12.88
N ARG A 75 -2.64 -12.13 -14.20
CA ARG A 75 -2.41 -13.33 -15.01
C ARG A 75 -1.19 -14.07 -14.44
N ARG A 76 -1.37 -15.37 -14.16
CA ARG A 76 -0.32 -16.25 -13.63
C ARG A 76 0.79 -16.46 -14.64
#